data_AF-A0A962XL43-F1
#
_entry.id   AF-A0A962XL43-F1
#
_cell.length_a   1.000
_cell.length_b   1.000
_cell.length_c   1.000
_cell.angle_alpha   90.00
_cell.angle_beta   90.00
_cell.angle_gamma   90.00
#
_symmetry.space_group_name_H-M   'P 1'
#
loop_
_entity.id
_entity.type
_entity.pdbx_description
1 polymer ?
#
loop_
_entity_poly.entity_id
_entity_poly.type
_entity_poly.pdbx_seq_one_letter_code
_entity_poly.pdbx_strand_id
1 'polypeptide(L)' 'MNAEDLRSIQAPLKERYREAPEAALITLRAQGSLGEGVRCKIETGKGLVTAGLHPATGGNGL' A
#
# COMPACT_ATOMS: atom_id res chain seq x y z
N MET A 1 -25.73 -0.21 4.42
CA MET A 1 -25.22 -1.52 3.98
C MET A 1 -25.24 -2.45 5.17
N ASN A 2 -25.89 -3.60 5.06
CA ASN A 2 -26.02 -4.59 6.12
C ASN A 2 -25.06 -5.79 5.88
N ALA A 3 -25.04 -6.76 6.79
CA ALA A 3 -24.15 -7.92 6.69
C ALA A 3 -24.47 -8.85 5.50
N GLU A 4 -25.74 -8.92 5.08
CA GLU A 4 -26.21 -9.68 3.92
C GLU A 4 -25.66 -9.07 2.63
N ASP A 5 -25.80 -7.74 2.50
CA ASP A 5 -25.29 -6.95 1.38
C ASP A 5 -23.78 -7.14 1.22
N LEU A 6 -23.03 -7.13 2.33
CA LEU A 6 -21.58 -7.35 2.31
C LEU A 6 -21.20 -8.77 1.88
N ARG A 7 -21.93 -9.79 2.36
CA ARG A 7 -21.69 -11.18 1.94
C ARG A 7 -21.96 -11.36 0.45
N SER A 8 -23.04 -10.77 -0.05
CA SER A 8 -23.40 -10.81 -1.47
C SER A 8 -22.29 -10.24 -2.36
N ILE A 9 -21.78 -9.05 -2.03
CA ILE A 9 -20.70 -8.41 -2.79
C ILE A 9 -19.36 -9.17 -2.68
N GLN A 10 -19.08 -9.80 -1.52
CA GLN A 10 -17.83 -10.54 -1.31
C GLN A 10 -17.81 -11.95 -1.90
N ALA A 11 -18.98 -12.59 -2.08
CA ALA A 11 -19.09 -13.97 -2.57
C ALA A 11 -18.27 -14.24 -3.85
N PRO A 12 -18.39 -13.46 -4.94
CA PRO A 12 -17.63 -13.72 -6.16
C PRO A 12 -16.12 -13.52 -5.98
N LEU A 13 -15.69 -12.59 -5.12
CA LEU A 13 -14.27 -12.39 -4.83
C LEU A 13 -13.69 -13.59 -4.06
N LYS A 14 -14.43 -14.09 -3.06
CA LYS A 14 -14.03 -15.25 -2.25
C LYS A 14 -13.96 -16.54 -3.07
N GLU A 15 -14.87 -16.72 -4.01
CA GLU A 15 -14.85 -17.85 -4.94
C GLU A 15 -13.61 -17.79 -5.83
N ARG A 16 -13.37 -16.64 -6.49
CA ARG A 16 -12.19 -16.42 -7.31
C ARG A 16 -10.88 -16.65 -6.55
N TYR A 17 -10.77 -16.17 -5.31
CA TYR A 17 -9.55 -16.35 -4.51
C TYR A 17 -9.37 -17.79 -4.00
N ARG A 18 -10.44 -18.60 -3.94
CA ARG A 18 -10.34 -20.01 -3.60
C ARG A 18 -9.84 -20.84 -4.79
N GLU A 19 -10.31 -20.51 -5.99
CA GLU A 19 -9.91 -21.19 -7.23
C GLU A 19 -8.52 -20.75 -7.69
N ALA A 20 -8.21 -19.45 -7.56
CA ALA A 20 -6.96 -18.83 -7.99
C ALA A 20 -6.41 -17.92 -6.86
N PRO A 21 -5.72 -18.49 -5.85
CA PRO A 21 -5.18 -17.72 -4.72
C PRO A 21 -4.24 -16.57 -5.12
N GLU A 22 -3.51 -16.72 -6.22
CA GLU A 22 -2.64 -15.70 -6.79
C GLU A 22 -3.39 -14.43 -7.22
N ALA A 23 -4.69 -14.54 -7.55
CA ALA A 23 -5.53 -13.39 -7.88
C ALA A 23 -5.83 -12.49 -6.66
N ALA A 24 -5.57 -12.98 -5.44
CA ALA A 24 -5.67 -12.19 -4.20
C ALA A 24 -4.39 -11.40 -3.89
N LEU A 25 -3.30 -11.64 -4.62
CA LEU A 25 -2.02 -10.97 -4.40
C LEU A 25 -1.95 -9.65 -5.16
N ILE A 26 -1.51 -8.60 -4.48
CA ILE A 26 -1.18 -7.30 -5.09
C ILE A 26 0.27 -6.99 -4.77
N THR A 27 1.07 -6.76 -5.80
CA THR A 27 2.46 -6.33 -5.65
C THR A 27 2.52 -4.82 -5.53
N LEU A 28 2.85 -4.32 -4.35
CA LEU A 28 3.16 -2.90 -4.17
C LEU A 28 4.58 -2.63 -4.65
N ARG A 29 4.74 -1.58 -5.46
CA ARG A 29 6.04 -1.09 -5.93
C ARG A 29 6.23 0.34 -5.44
N ALA A 30 7.43 0.61 -4.96
CA ALA A 30 7.89 1.93 -4.55
C ALA A 30 9.22 2.20 -5.26
N GLN A 31 9.39 3.41 -5.79
CA GLN A 31 10.65 3.87 -6.34
C GLN A 31 11.06 5.16 -5.62
N GLY A 32 12.32 5.19 -5.20
CA GLY A 32 12.93 6.31 -4.50
C GLY A 32 13.91 7.06 -5.39
N SER A 33 13.95 8.39 -5.27
CA SER A 33 15.11 9.18 -5.67
C SER A 33 15.68 9.91 -4.46
N LEU A 34 17.02 9.99 -4.40
CA LEU A 34 17.73 10.72 -3.35
C LEU A 34 17.83 12.19 -3.76
N GLY A 35 17.42 13.09 -2.86
CA GLY A 35 17.63 14.53 -2.98
C GLY A 35 18.82 15.01 -2.13
N GLU A 36 18.97 16.33 -1.98
CA GLU A 36 19.93 16.89 -1.02
C GLU A 36 19.50 16.62 0.43
N GLY A 37 20.45 16.11 1.23
CA GLY A 37 20.22 15.59 2.58
C GLY A 37 19.68 14.15 2.59
N VAL A 38 19.50 13.55 3.77
CA VAL A 38 19.00 12.16 3.89
C VAL A 38 17.47 12.14 3.78
N ARG A 39 16.93 12.34 2.57
CA ARG A 39 15.49 12.31 2.28
C ARG A 39 15.19 11.46 1.04
N CYS A 40 14.09 10.72 1.07
CA CYS A 40 13.64 9.86 -0.02
C CYS A 40 12.22 10.25 -0.46
N LYS A 41 12.02 10.41 -1.77
CA LYS A 41 10.70 10.63 -2.38
C LYS A 41 10.16 9.31 -2.91
N ILE A 42 8.97 8.87 -2.48
CA ILE A 42 8.41 7.58 -2.86
C ILE A 42 7.09 7.77 -3.62
N GLU A 43 6.99 7.16 -4.80
CA GLU A 43 5.73 7.01 -5.52
C GLU A 43 4.95 5.80 -5.00
N THR A 44 3.70 6.03 -4.58
CA THR A 44 2.80 4.99 -4.08
C THR A 44 1.48 5.02 -4.85
N GLY A 45 0.70 3.93 -4.75
CA GLY A 45 -0.67 3.88 -5.32
C GLY A 45 -1.66 4.88 -4.70
N LYS A 46 -1.26 5.63 -3.66
CA LYS A 46 -2.04 6.73 -3.06
C LYS A 46 -1.50 8.13 -3.41
N GLY A 47 -0.50 8.22 -4.30
CA GLY A 47 0.19 9.45 -4.68
C GLY A 47 1.64 9.53 -4.18
N LEU A 48 2.24 10.72 -4.33
CA LEU A 48 3.60 11.02 -3.86
C LEU A 48 3.62 11.20 -2.34
N VAL A 49 4.43 10.40 -1.65
CA VAL A 49 4.66 10.51 -0.22
C VAL A 49 6.14 10.84 0.01
N THR A 50 6.41 11.94 0.74
CA THR A 50 7.77 12.27 1.20
C THR A 50 7.99 11.57 2.54
N ALA A 51 9.11 10.84 2.65
CA ALA A 51 9.50 10.20 3.89
C ALA A 51 10.90 10.69 4.30
N GLY A 52 10.96 11.38 5.43
CA GLY A 52 12.21 11.79 6.10
C GLY A 52 12.72 10.74 7.09
N LEU A 53 13.93 10.96 7.61
CA LEU A 53 14.51 10.10 8.65
C LEU A 53 13.64 10.08 9.92
N HIS A 54 13.59 8.94 10.58
CA HIS A 54 12.90 8.80 11.86
C HIS A 54 13.57 9.67 12.95
N PRO A 55 12.82 10.21 13.94
CA PRO A 55 13.39 10.96 15.06
C PRO A 55 14.49 10.22 15.82
N ALA A 56 14.33 8.92 16.03
CA ALA A 56 15.34 8.08 16.68
C ALA A 56 16.65 7.94 15.87
N THR A 57 16.65 8.34 14.60
CA THR A 57 17.84 8.34 13.72
C THR A 57 18.25 9.76 13.30
N GLY A 58 17.80 10.78 14.04
CA GLY A 58 18.19 12.18 13.81
C GLY A 58 17.40 12.92 12.74
N GLY A 59 16.24 12.41 12.32
CA GLY A 59 15.34 13.12 11.40
C GLY A 59 14.10 13.72 12.08
N ASN A 60 13.21 14.32 11.29
CA ASN A 60 11.93 14.87 11.76
C ASN A 60 10.72 14.07 11.23
N GLY A 61 10.94 12.97 10.52
CA GLY A 61 9.90 12.12 9.94
C GLY A 61 9.20 12.67 8.69
N LEU A 62 9.64 13.82 8.15
CA LEU A 62 9.02 14.50 7.00
C LEU A 62 9.96 14.62 5.78
#